data_AF-A0A4Y7U964-F1
#
_entry.id   AF-A0A4Y7U964-F1
#
_cell.length_a   1.000
_cell.length_b   1.000
_cell.length_c   1.000
_cell.angle_alpha   90.00
_cell.angle_beta   90.00
_cell.angle_gamma   90.00
#
_symmetry.space_group_name_H-M   'P 1'
#
loop_
_entity.id
_entity.type
_entity.pdbx_description
1 polymer ?
#
loop_
_entity_poly.entity_id
_entity_poly.type
_entity_poly.pdbx_seq_one_letter_code
_entity_poly.pdbx_strand_id
1 'polypeptide(L)'
;MSIFFKAESEKINKENLSDIYDAIYDMTLEFNSINKTKYVTESLKENKIYNKTLLSGSITEKGLMSFKQNATLELEKDSLQNFIVLKSSLSIYMEEADGVNSVSISIKENKLLDKNKSKVRINKNHIANFGTLRDYTKVNEVEKEQTYKTIEIKNSIGSKTGPLIGSVVYDVKILTDYPSIKLSKTDFGKSFLLNNKKITLINATNNIIIVDGITIDENFDITAINLDKKENVIKSPSTGKYPIYKDIYDIYNKNSNITKEELKKELPLEKLQKMKVNGFYYAIVNDFPFKNNFILFSRVYGISKDIEVKM
;
A
#
# COMPACT_ATOMS: atom_id res chain seq x y z
N MET A 1 -1.75 19.84 -7.43
CA MET A 1 -1.95 18.56 -6.71
C MET A 1 -1.21 18.43 -5.38
N SER A 2 0.09 18.78 -5.26
CA SER A 2 0.86 18.66 -3.99
C SER A 2 0.15 19.26 -2.77
N ILE A 3 -0.48 20.44 -2.92
CA ILE A 3 -1.18 21.14 -1.84
C ILE A 3 -2.39 20.33 -1.31
N PHE A 4 -3.07 19.58 -2.17
CA PHE A 4 -4.21 18.74 -1.80
C PHE A 4 -3.80 17.44 -1.13
N PHE A 5 -2.89 16.70 -1.75
CA PHE A 5 -2.46 15.39 -1.24
C PHE A 5 -1.54 15.49 -0.02
N LYS A 6 -1.02 16.67 0.30
CA LYS A 6 -0.19 16.92 1.50
C LYS A 6 -0.87 17.79 2.56
N ALA A 7 -2.17 18.03 2.45
CA ALA A 7 -2.94 18.85 3.39
C ALA A 7 -2.39 20.27 3.66
N GLU A 8 -1.76 20.91 2.67
CA GLU A 8 -1.10 22.21 2.85
C GLU A 8 -2.06 23.40 2.61
N SER A 9 -3.31 23.34 3.10
CA SER A 9 -4.35 24.34 2.84
C SER A 9 -3.97 25.79 3.21
N GLU A 10 -3.06 25.97 4.17
CA GLU A 10 -2.51 27.27 4.55
C GLU A 10 -1.66 27.94 3.46
N LYS A 11 -1.21 27.17 2.45
CA LYS A 11 -0.48 27.69 1.28
C LYS A 11 -1.40 28.16 0.15
N ILE A 12 -2.73 28.04 0.32
CA ILE A 12 -3.71 28.50 -0.67
C ILE A 12 -3.82 30.02 -0.58
N ASN A 13 -3.62 30.71 -1.70
CA ASN A 13 -3.66 32.17 -1.80
C ASN A 13 -4.26 32.58 -3.16
N LYS A 14 -4.37 33.89 -3.42
CA LYS A 14 -4.98 34.39 -4.66
C LYS A 14 -4.22 33.99 -5.93
N GLU A 15 -2.90 33.77 -5.84
CA GLU A 15 -2.04 33.49 -6.98
C GLU A 15 -2.23 32.06 -7.49
N ASN A 16 -2.46 31.09 -6.59
CA ASN A 16 -2.68 29.69 -6.95
C ASN A 16 -4.16 29.28 -6.95
N LEU A 17 -5.07 30.20 -6.66
CA LEU A 17 -6.48 29.89 -6.41
C LEU A 17 -7.18 29.22 -7.59
N SER A 18 -6.89 29.64 -8.83
CA SER A 18 -7.50 29.03 -10.01
C SER A 18 -7.12 27.55 -10.13
N ASP A 19 -5.82 27.27 -10.07
CA ASP A 19 -5.27 25.91 -10.16
C ASP A 19 -5.81 25.01 -9.04
N ILE A 20 -6.04 25.59 -7.86
CA ILE A 20 -6.65 24.89 -6.73
C ILE A 20 -8.09 24.49 -7.06
N TYR A 21 -8.90 25.39 -7.62
CA TYR A 21 -10.26 25.04 -8.05
C TYR A 21 -10.29 24.05 -9.21
N ASP A 22 -9.37 24.16 -10.16
CA ASP A 22 -9.22 23.16 -11.24
C ASP A 22 -8.94 21.78 -10.66
N ALA A 23 -7.97 21.67 -9.75
CA ALA A 23 -7.65 20.40 -9.11
C ALA A 23 -8.81 19.80 -8.30
N ILE A 24 -9.57 20.62 -7.55
CA ILE A 24 -10.76 20.13 -6.84
C ILE A 24 -11.79 19.62 -7.84
N TYR A 25 -12.08 20.42 -8.87
CA TYR A 25 -13.11 20.10 -9.86
C TYR A 25 -12.77 18.82 -10.63
N ASP A 26 -11.52 18.67 -11.09
CA ASP A 26 -11.07 17.46 -11.80
C ASP A 26 -11.19 16.20 -10.94
N MET A 27 -10.78 16.27 -9.66
CA MET A 27 -10.95 15.16 -8.71
C MET A 27 -12.42 14.72 -8.61
N THR A 28 -13.35 15.63 -8.85
CA THR A 28 -14.77 15.36 -8.65
C THR A 28 -15.48 14.87 -9.88
N LEU A 29 -14.95 15.21 -11.05
CA LEU A 29 -15.25 14.48 -12.27
C LEU A 29 -14.79 13.02 -12.15
N GLU A 30 -13.64 12.78 -11.52
CA GLU A 30 -13.15 11.42 -11.25
C GLU A 30 -14.09 10.64 -10.31
N PHE A 31 -14.60 11.26 -9.23
CA PHE A 31 -15.60 10.63 -8.33
C PHE A 31 -16.86 10.14 -9.05
N ASN A 32 -17.25 10.87 -10.09
CA ASN A 32 -18.44 10.59 -10.87
C ASN A 32 -18.17 9.69 -12.09
N SER A 33 -16.90 9.40 -12.38
CA SER A 33 -16.54 8.54 -13.50
C SER A 33 -16.98 7.11 -13.24
N ILE A 34 -17.65 6.50 -14.22
CA ILE A 34 -18.07 5.10 -14.14
C ILE A 34 -17.29 4.33 -15.18
N ASN A 35 -16.41 3.44 -14.71
CA ASN A 35 -15.80 2.47 -15.59
C ASN A 35 -16.87 1.49 -16.10
N LYS A 36 -17.11 1.52 -17.43
CA LYS A 36 -18.11 0.67 -18.11
C LYS A 36 -17.49 -0.58 -18.75
N THR A 37 -16.19 -0.81 -18.56
CA THR A 37 -15.51 -2.00 -19.11
C THR A 37 -16.01 -3.29 -18.47
N LYS A 38 -15.87 -4.40 -19.21
CA LYS A 38 -16.21 -5.73 -18.70
C LYS A 38 -15.18 -6.15 -17.65
N TYR A 39 -15.67 -6.75 -16.56
CA TYR A 39 -14.82 -7.32 -15.51
C TYR A 39 -14.93 -8.84 -15.48
N VAL A 40 -13.90 -9.47 -14.92
CA VAL A 40 -13.87 -10.91 -14.65
C VAL A 40 -14.23 -11.13 -13.18
N THR A 41 -15.05 -12.14 -12.91
CA THR A 41 -15.38 -12.56 -11.55
C THR A 41 -14.87 -13.95 -11.22
N GLU A 42 -14.71 -14.22 -9.94
CA GLU A 42 -14.51 -15.57 -9.42
C GLU A 42 -15.30 -15.78 -8.13
N SER A 43 -15.63 -17.04 -7.83
CA SER A 43 -16.27 -17.38 -6.57
C SER A 43 -15.42 -16.92 -5.40
N LEU A 44 -16.06 -16.29 -4.42
CA LEU A 44 -15.43 -15.86 -3.19
C LEU A 44 -14.83 -17.09 -2.49
N LYS A 45 -13.50 -17.18 -2.50
CA LYS A 45 -12.73 -18.17 -1.75
C LYS A 45 -12.04 -17.41 -0.62
N GLU A 46 -12.59 -17.51 0.59
CA GLU A 46 -12.08 -16.79 1.75
C GLU A 46 -10.57 -17.08 1.96
N ASN A 47 -10.13 -18.31 1.76
CA ASN A 47 -8.72 -18.69 1.83
C ASN A 47 -7.83 -18.11 0.71
N LYS A 48 -8.39 -17.62 -0.40
CA LYS A 48 -7.63 -16.95 -1.47
C LYS A 48 -7.51 -15.45 -1.28
N ILE A 49 -8.54 -14.80 -0.73
CA ILE A 49 -8.49 -13.36 -0.42
C ILE A 49 -7.73 -13.13 0.88
N TYR A 50 -7.99 -13.98 1.87
CA TYR A 50 -7.43 -13.89 3.20
C TYR A 50 -6.32 -14.91 3.28
N ASN A 51 -5.12 -14.46 2.96
CA ASN A 51 -3.88 -15.10 3.39
C ASN A 51 -3.78 -15.04 4.91
N LYS A 52 -4.72 -15.65 5.64
CA LYS A 52 -4.46 -16.03 7.02
C LYS A 52 -3.33 -17.04 6.93
N THR A 53 -2.12 -16.56 7.08
CA THR A 53 -0.98 -17.40 7.38
C THR A 53 -1.33 -18.09 8.69
N LEU A 54 -1.92 -19.28 8.58
CA LEU A 54 -2.03 -20.29 9.63
C LEU A 54 -0.65 -20.81 10.03
N LEU A 55 0.40 -20.02 9.80
CA LEU A 55 1.76 -20.33 10.16
C LEU A 55 1.87 -20.09 11.66
N SER A 56 2.16 -21.15 12.41
CA SER A 56 2.59 -21.00 13.79
C SER A 56 3.78 -20.03 13.84
N GLY A 57 3.91 -19.26 14.92
CA GLY A 57 5.03 -18.32 15.09
C GLY A 57 6.41 -18.97 14.83
N SER A 58 6.56 -20.26 15.14
CA SER A 58 7.76 -21.05 14.86
C SER A 58 8.10 -21.23 13.37
N ILE A 59 7.10 -21.30 12.48
CA ILE A 59 7.31 -21.41 11.04
C ILE A 59 7.77 -20.07 10.47
N THR A 60 7.20 -18.96 10.96
CA THR A 60 7.57 -17.61 10.54
C THR A 60 8.98 -17.24 11.01
N GLU A 61 9.38 -17.66 12.21
CA GLU A 61 10.76 -17.48 12.71
C GLU A 61 11.80 -18.22 11.85
N LYS A 62 11.51 -19.46 11.44
CA LYS A 62 12.38 -20.21 10.52
C LYS A 62 12.53 -19.50 9.17
N GLY A 63 11.44 -18.95 8.63
CA GLY A 63 11.47 -18.15 7.41
C GLY A 63 12.41 -16.95 7.53
N LEU A 64 12.30 -16.18 8.63
CA LEU A 64 13.17 -15.03 8.91
C LEU A 64 14.64 -15.43 9.12
N MET A 65 14.88 -16.57 9.74
CA MET A 65 16.23 -17.12 9.88
C MET A 65 16.83 -17.51 8.53
N SER A 66 16.06 -18.15 7.65
CA SER A 66 16.48 -18.46 6.28
C SER A 66 16.78 -17.17 5.51
N PHE A 67 15.92 -16.15 5.62
CA PHE A 67 16.18 -14.84 5.02
C PHE A 67 17.53 -14.27 5.48
N LYS A 68 17.76 -14.24 6.80
CA LYS A 68 19.01 -13.73 7.38
C LYS A 68 20.24 -14.50 6.91
N GLN A 69 20.15 -15.84 6.85
CA GLN A 69 21.26 -16.70 6.42
C GLN A 69 21.59 -16.52 4.94
N ASN A 70 20.58 -16.28 4.12
CA ASN A 70 20.73 -16.18 2.67
C ASN A 70 20.88 -14.73 2.19
N ALA A 71 20.83 -13.75 3.10
CA ALA A 71 20.91 -12.34 2.74
C ALA A 71 22.33 -11.93 2.35
N THR A 72 22.47 -11.40 1.13
CA THR A 72 23.70 -10.79 0.63
C THR A 72 23.44 -9.36 0.19
N LEU A 73 24.45 -8.51 0.31
CA LEU A 73 24.43 -7.14 -0.16
C LEU A 73 25.48 -6.97 -1.25
N GLU A 74 25.08 -6.44 -2.40
CA GLU A 74 25.97 -6.29 -3.56
C GLU A 74 25.89 -4.87 -4.12
N LEU A 75 27.01 -4.40 -4.69
CA LEU A 75 27.06 -3.17 -5.49
C LEU A 75 26.85 -3.52 -6.96
N GLU A 76 25.72 -3.12 -7.52
CA GLU A 76 25.45 -3.21 -8.96
C GLU A 76 25.73 -1.86 -9.61
N LYS A 77 26.51 -1.84 -10.70
CA LYS A 77 26.89 -0.61 -11.41
C LYS A 77 26.10 -0.52 -12.71
N ASP A 78 25.36 0.56 -12.89
CA ASP A 78 24.73 0.93 -14.17
C ASP A 78 25.39 2.21 -14.71
N SER A 79 25.36 2.38 -16.02
CA SER A 79 25.76 3.59 -16.74
C SER A 79 25.15 4.89 -16.19
N LEU A 80 23.93 4.85 -15.64
CA LEU A 80 23.21 6.03 -15.14
C LEU A 80 23.30 6.21 -13.62
N GLN A 81 23.28 5.11 -12.85
CA GLN A 81 23.33 5.13 -11.39
C GLN A 81 23.86 3.80 -10.83
N ASN A 82 24.42 3.82 -9.64
CA ASN A 82 24.76 2.57 -8.97
C ASN A 82 23.60 2.14 -8.05
N PHE A 83 23.56 0.86 -7.70
CA PHE A 83 22.57 0.31 -6.80
C PHE A 83 23.21 -0.52 -5.69
N ILE A 84 22.61 -0.43 -4.51
CA ILE A 84 22.77 -1.42 -3.46
C ILE A 84 21.67 -2.46 -3.65
N VAL A 85 22.08 -3.69 -3.91
CA VAL A 85 21.17 -4.81 -4.17
C VAL A 85 21.20 -5.75 -2.98
N LEU A 86 20.09 -5.83 -2.26
CA LEU A 86 19.84 -6.89 -1.30
C LEU A 86 19.31 -8.09 -2.06
N LYS A 87 19.97 -9.24 -1.96
CA LYS A 87 19.43 -10.53 -2.41
C LYS A 87 19.21 -11.41 -1.19
N SER A 88 18.11 -12.14 -1.16
CA SER A 88 17.86 -13.15 -0.13
C SER A 88 16.86 -14.19 -0.65
N SER A 89 16.67 -15.25 0.14
CA SER A 89 15.58 -16.18 -0.05
C SER A 89 14.96 -16.57 1.30
N LEU A 90 13.64 -16.76 1.28
CA LEU A 90 12.86 -17.16 2.44
C LEU A 90 12.12 -18.46 2.10
N SER A 91 12.28 -19.50 2.90
CA SER A 91 11.50 -20.73 2.72
C SER A 91 10.00 -20.42 2.76
N ILE A 92 9.29 -20.76 1.69
CA ILE A 92 7.85 -20.54 1.59
C ILE A 92 7.18 -21.76 2.19
N TYR A 93 6.63 -21.62 3.40
CA TYR A 93 5.65 -22.58 3.92
C TYR A 93 4.21 -22.21 3.49
N MET A 94 4.09 -21.23 2.59
CA MET A 94 2.83 -20.71 2.04
C MET A 94 2.56 -21.36 0.68
N GLU A 95 1.79 -22.44 0.66
CA GLU A 95 1.17 -22.88 -0.59
C GLU A 95 0.11 -21.84 -1.01
N GLU A 96 0.34 -21.22 -2.18
CA GLU A 96 -0.70 -20.74 -3.11
C GLU A 96 -1.36 -19.35 -3.05
N ALA A 97 -1.01 -18.40 -2.19
CA ALA A 97 -1.64 -17.07 -2.33
C ALA A 97 -0.65 -15.89 -2.25
N ASP A 98 -0.58 -15.14 -3.36
CA ASP A 98 0.13 -13.88 -3.56
C ASP A 98 1.48 -13.76 -2.85
N GLY A 99 2.40 -14.59 -3.34
CA GLY A 99 3.78 -14.63 -2.87
C GLY A 99 4.45 -13.27 -2.82
N VAL A 100 4.08 -12.28 -3.63
CA VAL A 100 4.73 -10.96 -3.69
C VAL A 100 4.58 -10.15 -2.40
N ASN A 101 3.40 -10.16 -1.76
CA ASN A 101 3.08 -9.22 -0.66
C ASN A 101 3.22 -9.80 0.76
N SER A 102 3.68 -11.05 0.89
CA SER A 102 3.85 -11.75 2.18
C SER A 102 4.97 -11.23 3.07
N VAL A 103 5.91 -10.48 2.50
CA VAL A 103 7.06 -9.94 3.21
C VAL A 103 7.19 -8.45 2.85
N SER A 104 7.27 -7.61 3.87
CA SER A 104 7.60 -6.18 3.74
C SER A 104 9.04 -5.98 4.19
N ILE A 105 9.85 -5.27 3.38
CA ILE A 105 11.26 -5.03 3.68
C ILE A 105 11.55 -3.56 3.46
N SER A 106 12.16 -2.93 4.45
CA SER A 106 12.54 -1.52 4.36
C SER A 106 13.89 -1.29 5.02
N ILE A 107 14.65 -0.31 4.54
CA ILE A 107 15.91 0.09 5.19
C ILE A 107 15.57 0.85 6.47
N LYS A 108 15.98 0.29 7.60
CA LYS A 108 15.88 0.94 8.91
C LYS A 108 17.09 1.83 9.16
N GLU A 109 18.29 1.32 8.85
CA GLU A 109 19.54 2.03 9.06
C GLU A 109 20.53 1.73 7.95
N ASN A 110 21.28 2.76 7.53
CA ASN A 110 22.35 2.64 6.55
C ASN A 110 23.69 3.04 7.17
N LYS A 111 24.61 2.08 7.24
CA LYS A 111 25.97 2.21 7.77
C LYS A 111 27.04 2.03 6.68
N LEU A 112 26.67 2.14 5.40
CA LEU A 112 27.61 2.03 4.29
C LEU A 112 28.50 3.26 4.19
N LEU A 113 29.79 2.99 4.01
CA LEU A 113 30.83 3.99 3.78
C LEU A 113 31.49 3.78 2.43
N ASP A 114 31.83 4.87 1.76
CA ASP A 114 32.65 4.85 0.56
C ASP A 114 34.15 4.69 0.89
N LYS A 115 34.99 4.65 -0.16
CA LYS A 115 36.45 4.61 -0.04
C LYS A 115 37.06 5.74 0.80
N ASN A 116 36.36 6.87 0.93
CA ASN A 116 36.79 8.05 1.70
C ASN A 116 36.20 8.04 3.13
N LYS A 117 35.61 6.91 3.57
CA LYS A 117 34.88 6.78 4.84
C LYS A 117 33.70 7.73 4.96
N SER A 118 33.16 8.21 3.84
CA SER A 118 31.98 9.08 3.80
C SER A 118 30.72 8.23 3.71
N LYS A 119 29.67 8.64 4.44
CA LYS A 119 28.39 7.94 4.45
C LYS A 119 27.75 7.95 3.05
N VAL A 120 27.42 6.76 2.54
CA VAL A 120 26.72 6.61 1.27
C VAL A 120 25.27 7.04 1.45
N ARG A 121 24.74 7.86 0.53
CA ARG A 121 23.32 8.20 0.51
C ARG A 121 22.56 7.19 -0.34
N ILE A 122 21.59 6.53 0.26
CA ILE A 122 20.63 5.65 -0.42
C ILE A 122 19.36 6.44 -0.70
N ASN A 123 18.92 6.45 -1.95
CA ASN A 123 17.63 7.02 -2.33
C ASN A 123 16.53 6.01 -2.03
N LYS A 124 15.39 6.46 -1.50
CA LYS A 124 14.26 5.60 -1.10
C LYS A 124 13.49 4.95 -2.26
N ASN A 125 13.91 5.18 -3.51
CA ASN A 125 13.31 4.54 -4.68
C ASN A 125 13.93 3.15 -4.79
N HIS A 126 13.14 2.13 -4.44
CA HIS A 126 13.58 0.75 -4.54
C HIS A 126 12.79 0.00 -5.61
N ILE A 127 13.50 -0.85 -6.34
CA ILE A 127 12.89 -1.87 -7.22
C ILE A 127 12.92 -3.16 -6.44
N ALA A 128 11.74 -3.75 -6.19
CA ALA A 128 11.61 -5.04 -5.53
C ALA A 128 11.18 -6.09 -6.55
N ASN A 129 12.03 -7.09 -6.76
CA ASN A 129 11.73 -8.27 -7.56
C ASN A 129 11.53 -9.45 -6.62
N PHE A 130 10.44 -10.18 -6.84
CA PHE A 130 10.12 -11.38 -6.09
C PHE A 130 9.96 -12.54 -7.06
N GLY A 131 10.60 -13.67 -6.74
CA GLY A 131 10.54 -14.88 -7.54
C GLY A 131 10.38 -16.11 -6.69
N THR A 132 10.46 -17.27 -7.34
CA THR A 132 10.37 -18.57 -6.71
C THR A 132 11.54 -19.44 -7.15
N LEU A 133 12.21 -20.07 -6.19
CA LEU A 133 13.25 -21.09 -6.40
C LEU A 133 12.75 -22.40 -5.81
N ARG A 134 12.92 -23.51 -6.52
CA ARG A 134 12.64 -24.86 -6.03
C ARG A 134 13.96 -25.59 -5.88
N ASP A 135 14.19 -26.15 -4.71
CA ASP A 135 15.34 -26.99 -4.39
C ASP A 135 14.87 -28.40 -4.05
N TYR A 136 15.64 -29.41 -4.41
CA TYR A 136 15.33 -30.81 -4.16
C TYR A 136 16.37 -31.38 -3.22
N THR A 137 16.01 -31.57 -1.95
CA THR A 137 16.91 -32.13 -0.94
C THR A 137 16.54 -33.57 -0.64
N LYS A 138 17.53 -34.47 -0.63
CA LYS A 138 17.32 -35.86 -0.19
C LYS A 138 17.36 -35.92 1.34
N VAL A 139 16.25 -36.32 1.95
CA VAL A 139 16.17 -36.59 3.40
C VAL A 139 15.79 -38.06 3.57
N ASN A 140 16.69 -38.87 4.11
CA ASN A 140 16.53 -40.33 4.26
C ASN A 140 16.17 -41.03 2.93
N GLU A 141 16.95 -40.75 1.88
CA GLU A 141 16.77 -41.31 0.52
C GLU A 141 15.47 -40.91 -0.21
N VAL A 142 14.59 -40.14 0.44
CA VAL A 142 13.40 -39.56 -0.16
C VAL A 142 13.71 -38.14 -0.62
N GLU A 143 13.46 -37.84 -1.89
CA GLU A 143 13.52 -36.47 -2.41
C GLU A 143 12.37 -35.64 -1.81
N LYS A 144 12.73 -34.53 -1.18
CA LYS A 144 11.79 -33.51 -0.73
C LYS A 144 12.02 -32.24 -1.53
N GLU A 145 10.98 -31.78 -2.21
CA GLU A 145 10.95 -30.46 -2.82
C GLU A 145 10.78 -29.41 -1.71
N GLN A 146 11.66 -28.42 -1.70
CA GLN A 146 11.56 -27.24 -0.86
C GLN A 146 11.46 -26.00 -1.75
N THR A 147 10.39 -25.22 -1.55
CA THR A 147 10.17 -23.98 -2.30
C THR A 147 10.62 -22.77 -1.49
N TYR A 148 11.36 -21.88 -2.13
CA TYR A 148 11.87 -20.63 -1.58
C TYR A 148 11.34 -19.44 -2.38
N LYS A 149 11.01 -18.35 -1.69
CA LYS A 149 10.72 -17.05 -2.30
C LYS A 149 12.04 -16.34 -2.43
N THR A 150 12.45 -16.01 -3.64
CA THR A 150 13.63 -15.18 -3.87
C THR A 150 13.22 -13.72 -3.80
N ILE A 151 14.10 -12.91 -3.21
CA ILE A 151 13.86 -11.50 -2.93
C ILE A 151 15.07 -10.74 -3.44
N GLU A 152 14.84 -9.74 -4.27
CA GLU A 152 15.85 -8.80 -4.71
C GLU A 152 15.33 -7.37 -4.53
N ILE A 153 16.06 -6.54 -3.80
CA ILE A 153 15.72 -5.13 -3.57
C ILE A 153 16.88 -4.25 -4.00
N LYS A 154 16.69 -3.48 -5.07
CA LYS A 154 17.68 -2.52 -5.57
C LYS A 154 17.36 -1.13 -5.06
N ASN A 155 18.28 -0.50 -4.35
CA ASN A 155 18.16 0.89 -3.90
C ASN A 155 19.21 1.74 -4.60
N SER A 156 18.81 2.84 -5.25
CA SER A 156 19.78 3.66 -5.98
C SER A 156 20.69 4.47 -5.05
N ILE A 157 21.94 4.61 -5.47
CA ILE A 157 22.98 5.41 -4.82
C ILE A 157 23.67 6.29 -5.87
N GLY A 158 24.38 7.32 -5.42
CA GLY A 158 25.12 8.22 -6.31
C GLY A 158 26.17 7.48 -7.16
N SER A 159 26.33 7.90 -8.43
CA SER A 159 27.15 7.25 -9.47
C SER A 159 28.66 7.15 -9.20
N LYS A 160 29.19 7.82 -8.16
CA LYS A 160 30.63 7.91 -7.87
C LYS A 160 31.12 7.04 -6.73
N THR A 161 30.31 6.11 -6.23
CA THR A 161 30.73 5.24 -5.13
C THR A 161 31.73 4.17 -5.63
N GLY A 162 32.95 4.23 -5.11
CA GLY A 162 33.95 3.15 -5.24
C GLY A 162 33.52 1.89 -4.46
N PRO A 163 34.45 0.98 -4.12
CA PRO A 163 34.11 -0.14 -3.23
C PRO A 163 33.52 0.40 -1.92
N LEU A 164 32.50 -0.30 -1.43
CA LEU A 164 31.75 0.08 -0.24
C LEU A 164 32.07 -0.89 0.89
N ILE A 165 32.06 -0.38 2.11
CA ILE A 165 32.22 -1.18 3.33
C ILE A 165 31.10 -0.85 4.30
N GLY A 166 30.83 -1.77 5.24
CA GLY A 166 29.84 -1.58 6.29
C GLY A 166 28.63 -2.48 6.09
N SER A 167 27.46 -1.98 6.47
CA SER A 167 26.22 -2.77 6.49
C SER A 167 24.98 -1.92 6.28
N VAL A 168 23.87 -2.60 5.98
CA VAL A 168 22.53 -2.04 5.98
C VAL A 168 21.66 -2.87 6.93
N VAL A 169 20.90 -2.19 7.79
CA VAL A 169 19.92 -2.82 8.67
C VAL A 169 18.55 -2.71 8.01
N TYR A 170 17.95 -3.85 7.72
CA TYR A 170 16.62 -3.97 7.14
C TYR A 170 15.60 -4.32 8.23
N ASP A 171 14.47 -3.61 8.25
CA ASP A 171 13.26 -4.03 8.96
C ASP A 171 12.48 -4.97 8.03
N VAL A 172 12.49 -6.26 8.37
CA VAL A 172 11.83 -7.33 7.62
C VAL A 172 10.59 -7.76 8.40
N LYS A 173 9.41 -7.60 7.77
CA LYS A 173 8.14 -7.95 8.37
C LYS A 173 7.42 -9.03 7.59
N ILE A 174 6.83 -9.98 8.30
CA ILE A 174 6.04 -11.06 7.72
C ILE A 174 4.57 -10.82 8.03
N LEU A 175 3.79 -10.97 6.98
CA LEU A 175 2.33 -10.93 6.99
C LEU A 175 1.79 -12.13 7.78
N THR A 176 0.99 -11.85 8.79
CA THR A 176 0.44 -12.86 9.72
C THR A 176 -1.08 -12.93 9.67
N ASP A 177 -1.75 -11.85 9.28
CA ASP A 177 -3.21 -11.81 9.27
C ASP A 177 -3.77 -10.81 8.24
N TYR A 178 -5.03 -11.04 7.89
CA TYR A 178 -5.88 -10.21 7.04
C TYR A 178 -7.24 -10.04 7.70
N PRO A 179 -7.34 -9.23 8.77
CA PRO A 179 -8.64 -8.81 9.27
C PRO A 179 -9.43 -8.19 8.11
N SER A 180 -10.67 -8.64 7.97
CA SER A 180 -11.55 -8.24 6.91
C SER A 180 -12.98 -8.13 7.40
N ILE A 181 -13.76 -7.32 6.70
CA ILE A 181 -15.16 -7.13 6.97
C ILE A 181 -15.91 -6.95 5.66
N LYS A 182 -17.00 -7.69 5.51
CA LYS A 182 -17.95 -7.52 4.42
C LYS A 182 -18.94 -6.42 4.79
N LEU A 183 -19.11 -5.46 3.89
CA LEU A 183 -19.94 -4.26 4.11
C LEU A 183 -20.85 -4.02 2.90
N SER A 184 -21.91 -3.25 3.16
CA SER A 184 -22.95 -2.92 2.20
C SER A 184 -23.44 -1.49 2.39
N LYS A 185 -24.42 -1.08 1.56
CA LYS A 185 -25.10 0.21 1.74
C LYS A 185 -25.85 0.33 3.06
N THR A 186 -26.27 -0.79 3.67
CA THR A 186 -26.97 -0.76 4.97
C THR A 186 -26.04 -0.46 6.14
N ASP A 187 -24.73 -0.39 5.89
CA ASP A 187 -23.70 -0.15 6.90
C ASP A 187 -23.16 1.28 6.88
N PHE A 188 -23.72 2.15 6.03
CA PHE A 188 -23.38 3.57 6.02
C PHE A 188 -23.68 4.22 7.38
N GLY A 189 -22.74 5.05 7.85
CA GLY A 189 -22.74 5.66 9.17
C GLY A 189 -22.32 4.73 10.32
N LYS A 190 -22.16 3.42 10.08
CA LYS A 190 -21.74 2.47 11.13
C LYS A 190 -20.22 2.44 11.27
N SER A 191 -19.76 2.35 12.52
CA SER A 191 -18.36 2.08 12.83
C SER A 191 -18.10 0.58 13.02
N PHE A 192 -16.92 0.14 12.62
CA PHE A 192 -16.41 -1.21 12.79
C PHE A 192 -14.92 -1.18 13.16
N LEU A 193 -14.40 -2.30 13.66
CA LEU A 193 -12.99 -2.48 13.91
C LEU A 193 -12.34 -3.21 12.73
N LEU A 194 -11.28 -2.64 12.17
CA LEU A 194 -10.42 -3.27 11.17
C LEU A 194 -8.97 -3.07 11.60
N ASN A 195 -8.23 -4.16 11.80
CA ASN A 195 -6.84 -4.13 12.30
C ASN A 195 -6.67 -3.21 13.53
N ASN A 196 -7.49 -3.46 14.56
CA ASN A 196 -7.54 -2.70 15.82
C ASN A 196 -7.85 -1.20 15.67
N LYS A 197 -8.28 -0.77 14.49
CA LYS A 197 -8.66 0.62 14.22
C LYS A 197 -10.15 0.75 14.04
N LYS A 198 -10.76 1.69 14.76
CA LYS A 198 -12.17 2.05 14.59
C LYS A 198 -12.32 2.89 13.32
N ILE A 199 -13.04 2.36 12.35
CA ILE A 199 -13.31 2.98 11.06
C ILE A 199 -14.81 3.13 10.90
N THR A 200 -15.27 4.25 10.33
CA THR A 200 -16.68 4.46 10.00
C THR A 200 -16.86 4.45 8.50
N LEU A 201 -17.80 3.65 7.99
CA LEU A 201 -18.16 3.69 6.58
C LEU A 201 -19.06 4.89 6.33
N ILE A 202 -18.61 5.86 5.55
CA ILE A 202 -19.37 7.08 5.27
C ILE A 202 -20.27 6.85 4.06
N ASN A 203 -19.72 6.34 2.96
CA ASN A 203 -20.45 6.08 1.74
C ASN A 203 -19.68 5.12 0.83
N ALA A 204 -20.37 4.53 -0.14
CA ALA A 204 -19.78 3.83 -1.27
C ALA A 204 -20.62 4.11 -2.51
N THR A 205 -20.05 4.84 -3.47
CA THR A 205 -20.71 5.22 -4.73
C THR A 205 -19.76 5.05 -5.89
N ASN A 206 -20.30 4.68 -7.05
CA ASN A 206 -19.50 4.32 -8.22
C ASN A 206 -18.38 3.37 -7.82
N ASN A 207 -17.14 3.73 -8.09
CA ASN A 207 -15.95 2.93 -7.82
C ASN A 207 -15.22 3.36 -6.53
N ILE A 208 -15.84 4.18 -5.66
CA ILE A 208 -15.15 4.82 -4.55
C ILE A 208 -15.88 4.54 -3.24
N ILE A 209 -15.10 4.12 -2.25
CA ILE A 209 -15.52 3.87 -0.88
C ILE A 209 -14.90 4.95 0.01
N ILE A 210 -15.73 5.60 0.81
CA ILE A 210 -15.34 6.71 1.69
C ILE A 210 -15.45 6.25 3.12
N VAL A 211 -14.34 6.35 3.85
CA VAL A 211 -14.27 6.01 5.26
C VAL A 211 -13.76 7.16 6.10
N ASP A 212 -14.13 7.17 7.38
CA ASP A 212 -13.60 8.07 8.40
C ASP A 212 -12.84 7.27 9.47
N GLY A 213 -11.94 7.96 10.18
CA GLY A 213 -11.13 7.38 11.26
C GLY A 213 -9.66 7.13 10.90
N ILE A 214 -9.26 7.31 9.63
CA ILE A 214 -7.85 7.26 9.20
C ILE A 214 -7.30 8.68 9.09
N THR A 215 -6.19 8.96 9.77
CA THR A 215 -5.56 10.28 9.71
C THR A 215 -4.62 10.41 8.52
N ILE A 216 -4.34 11.64 8.06
CA ILE A 216 -3.60 11.86 6.80
C ILE A 216 -2.16 11.33 6.83
N ASP A 217 -1.47 11.47 7.96
CA ASP A 217 -0.08 11.03 8.12
C ASP A 217 0.03 9.56 8.55
N GLU A 218 -1.11 8.90 8.74
CA GLU A 218 -1.15 7.52 9.14
C GLU A 218 -0.99 6.61 7.93
N ASN A 219 0.10 5.84 7.95
CA ASN A 219 0.31 4.77 6.99
C ASN A 219 -0.54 3.54 7.36
N PHE A 220 -1.87 3.69 7.30
CA PHE A 220 -2.81 2.59 7.55
C PHE A 220 -3.01 1.79 6.27
N ASP A 221 -2.78 0.48 6.36
CA ASP A 221 -3.08 -0.41 5.25
C ASP A 221 -4.57 -0.72 5.19
N ILE A 222 -5.22 -0.33 4.11
CA ILE A 222 -6.61 -0.63 3.83
C ILE A 222 -6.77 -0.81 2.33
N THR A 223 -7.53 -1.82 1.94
CA THR A 223 -7.80 -2.17 0.54
C THR A 223 -9.24 -2.67 0.46
N ALA A 224 -9.84 -2.51 -0.71
CA ALA A 224 -11.20 -2.97 -0.96
C ALA A 224 -11.24 -3.99 -2.11
N ILE A 225 -12.18 -4.91 -2.03
CA ILE A 225 -12.58 -5.80 -3.13
C ILE A 225 -14.09 -5.66 -3.32
N ASN A 226 -14.51 -5.37 -4.54
CA ASN A 226 -15.92 -5.31 -4.90
C ASN A 226 -16.49 -6.71 -5.13
N LEU A 227 -17.75 -6.90 -4.74
CA LEU A 227 -18.52 -8.09 -5.05
C LEU A 227 -19.59 -7.80 -6.12
N ASP A 228 -19.79 -8.74 -7.02
CA ASP A 228 -20.88 -8.71 -7.98
C ASP A 228 -22.24 -9.01 -7.32
N LYS A 229 -23.32 -8.99 -8.10
CA LYS A 229 -24.67 -9.27 -7.58
C LYS A 229 -24.86 -10.70 -7.07
N LYS A 230 -23.97 -11.62 -7.44
CA LYS A 230 -23.96 -13.04 -7.04
C LYS A 230 -22.93 -13.30 -5.93
N GLU A 231 -22.39 -12.25 -5.31
CA GLU A 231 -21.35 -12.34 -4.27
C GLU A 231 -20.01 -12.92 -4.77
N ASN A 232 -19.76 -12.90 -6.07
CA ASN A 232 -18.45 -13.23 -6.62
C ASN A 232 -17.51 -12.03 -6.54
N VAL A 233 -16.23 -12.31 -6.36
CA VAL A 233 -15.15 -11.33 -6.33
C VAL A 233 -14.92 -10.77 -7.72
N ILE A 234 -14.92 -9.45 -7.85
CA ILE A 234 -14.41 -8.78 -9.05
C ILE A 234 -12.88 -8.79 -8.98
N LYS A 235 -12.20 -9.34 -10.00
CA LYS A 235 -10.73 -9.46 -10.06
C LYS A 235 -10.02 -8.14 -10.34
N SER A 236 -10.23 -7.16 -9.48
CA SER A 236 -9.45 -5.93 -9.40
C SER A 236 -9.63 -5.38 -7.99
N PRO A 237 -8.59 -5.48 -7.14
CA PRO A 237 -8.61 -4.82 -5.84
C PRO A 237 -8.55 -3.30 -6.03
N SER A 238 -8.70 -2.55 -4.93
CA SER A 238 -8.56 -1.10 -4.98
C SER A 238 -7.21 -0.68 -5.56
N THR A 239 -7.25 0.21 -6.55
CA THR A 239 -6.10 0.72 -7.29
C THR A 239 -5.51 2.00 -6.71
N GLY A 240 -6.21 2.63 -5.76
CA GLY A 240 -5.70 3.82 -5.09
C GLY A 240 -6.35 4.05 -3.74
N LYS A 241 -5.66 4.85 -2.93
CA LYS A 241 -6.20 5.38 -1.68
C LYS A 241 -5.62 6.76 -1.41
N TYR A 242 -6.45 7.71 -1.00
CA TYR A 242 -6.01 9.08 -0.72
C TYR A 242 -6.94 9.82 0.25
N PRO A 243 -6.41 10.76 1.03
CA PRO A 243 -7.21 11.65 1.87
C PRO A 243 -8.02 12.66 1.01
N ILE A 244 -9.20 13.03 1.49
CA ILE A 244 -10.06 14.09 0.92
C ILE A 244 -10.55 14.97 2.06
N TYR A 245 -10.51 16.29 1.89
CA TYR A 245 -11.11 17.22 2.85
C TYR A 245 -12.63 16.98 3.00
N LYS A 246 -13.14 16.90 4.23
CA LYS A 246 -14.57 16.66 4.48
C LYS A 246 -15.45 17.70 3.80
N ASP A 247 -15.08 18.99 3.90
CA ASP A 247 -15.81 20.10 3.26
C ASP A 247 -16.01 19.90 1.76
N ILE A 248 -14.97 19.39 1.08
CA ILE A 248 -15.03 19.11 -0.35
C ILE A 248 -15.99 17.97 -0.58
N TYR A 249 -15.75 16.83 0.06
CA TYR A 249 -16.59 15.65 -0.11
C TYR A 249 -18.07 15.93 0.14
N ASP A 250 -18.39 16.66 1.21
CA ASP A 250 -19.77 16.96 1.60
C ASP A 250 -20.50 17.81 0.56
N ILE A 251 -19.81 18.76 -0.08
CA ILE A 251 -20.37 19.56 -1.19
C ILE A 251 -20.74 18.65 -2.37
N TYR A 252 -19.85 17.74 -2.75
CA TYR A 252 -20.08 16.84 -3.88
C TYR A 252 -21.12 15.77 -3.59
N ASN A 253 -21.13 15.24 -2.37
CA ASN A 253 -22.14 14.28 -1.94
C ASN A 253 -23.54 14.92 -1.92
N LYS A 254 -23.63 16.22 -1.67
CA LYS A 254 -24.89 16.99 -1.74
C LYS A 254 -25.29 17.33 -3.18
N ASN A 255 -24.34 17.69 -4.04
CA ASN A 255 -24.59 17.97 -5.46
C ASN A 255 -23.48 17.38 -6.35
N SER A 256 -23.74 16.21 -6.92
CA SER A 256 -22.77 15.50 -7.76
C SER A 256 -22.48 16.23 -9.08
N ASN A 257 -23.34 17.15 -9.52
CA ASN A 257 -23.24 17.88 -10.78
C ASN A 257 -22.88 19.35 -10.59
N ILE A 258 -22.29 19.70 -9.44
CA ILE A 258 -21.88 21.07 -9.14
C ILE A 258 -20.92 21.60 -10.21
N THR A 259 -21.17 22.81 -10.70
CA THR A 259 -20.29 23.51 -11.64
C THR A 259 -19.08 24.13 -10.94
N LYS A 260 -18.03 24.47 -11.68
CA LYS A 260 -16.84 25.14 -11.11
C LYS A 260 -17.20 26.50 -10.49
N GLU A 261 -18.16 27.22 -11.07
CA GLU A 261 -18.67 28.50 -10.58
C GLU A 261 -19.43 28.34 -9.26
N GLU A 262 -20.24 27.29 -9.13
CA GLU A 262 -20.94 26.97 -7.88
C GLU A 262 -19.96 26.50 -6.80
N LEU A 263 -18.96 25.69 -7.17
CA LEU A 263 -17.89 25.26 -6.26
C LEU A 263 -17.15 26.46 -5.67
N LYS A 264 -16.83 27.48 -6.48
CA LYS A 264 -16.19 28.72 -6.03
C LYS A 264 -17.04 29.48 -5.01
N LYS A 265 -18.36 29.43 -5.14
CA LYS A 265 -19.29 30.06 -4.19
C LYS A 265 -19.37 29.28 -2.87
N GLU A 266 -19.37 27.95 -2.94
CA GLU A 266 -19.45 27.06 -1.77
C GLU A 266 -18.13 26.93 -1.00
N LEU A 267 -17.00 27.14 -1.68
CA LEU A 267 -15.64 27.12 -1.12
C LEU A 267 -14.89 28.42 -1.41
N PRO A 268 -15.27 29.56 -0.81
CA PRO A 268 -14.48 30.78 -0.93
C PRO A 268 -13.08 30.59 -0.33
N LEU A 269 -12.13 31.47 -0.69
CA LEU A 269 -10.73 31.39 -0.24
C LEU A 269 -10.57 31.15 1.27
N GLU A 270 -11.32 31.87 2.09
CA GLU A 270 -11.27 31.72 3.55
C GLU A 270 -11.67 30.32 4.02
N LYS A 271 -12.66 29.70 3.36
CA LYS A 271 -13.07 28.33 3.65
C LYS A 271 -12.01 27.35 3.17
N LEU A 272 -11.45 27.56 1.97
CA LEU A 272 -10.35 26.75 1.44
C LEU A 272 -9.15 26.69 2.40
N GLN A 273 -8.75 27.85 2.94
CA GLN A 273 -7.64 27.96 3.90
C GLN A 273 -7.93 27.28 5.25
N LYS A 274 -9.21 27.07 5.59
CA LYS A 274 -9.65 26.47 6.85
C LYS A 274 -10.07 25.01 6.74
N MET A 275 -10.09 24.41 5.54
CA MET A 275 -10.61 23.04 5.35
C MET A 275 -9.89 21.98 6.20
N LYS A 276 -8.60 22.19 6.54
CA LYS A 276 -7.87 21.28 7.45
C LYS A 276 -8.50 21.18 8.84
N VAL A 277 -9.21 22.21 9.30
CA VAL A 277 -9.85 22.25 10.62
C VAL A 277 -10.97 21.20 10.72
N ASN A 278 -11.72 21.00 9.64
CA ASN A 278 -12.81 20.03 9.57
C ASN A 278 -12.29 18.60 9.31
N GLY A 279 -11.01 18.45 9.01
CA GLY A 279 -10.35 17.16 8.83
C GLY A 279 -10.65 16.50 7.49
N PHE A 280 -10.44 15.18 7.46
CA PHE A 280 -10.40 14.40 6.24
C PHE A 280 -11.30 13.17 6.32
N TYR A 281 -11.84 12.78 5.17
CA TYR A 281 -12.18 11.39 4.89
C TYR A 281 -11.04 10.72 4.13
N TYR A 282 -11.13 9.40 4.02
CA TYR A 282 -10.19 8.59 3.27
C TYR A 282 -10.95 7.87 2.15
N ALA A 283 -10.56 8.14 0.90
CA ALA A 283 -11.10 7.46 -0.26
C ALA A 283 -10.29 6.23 -0.61
N ILE A 284 -11.00 5.15 -0.95
CA ILE A 284 -10.47 3.92 -1.50
C ILE A 284 -11.09 3.77 -2.88
N VAL A 285 -10.26 3.75 -3.92
CA VAL A 285 -10.67 3.72 -5.32
C VAL A 285 -10.50 2.32 -5.88
N ASN A 286 -11.55 1.79 -6.50
CA ASN A 286 -11.55 0.54 -7.24
C ASN A 286 -11.59 0.83 -8.75
N ASP A 287 -11.19 -0.15 -9.58
CA ASP A 287 -11.32 0.02 -11.03
C ASP A 287 -12.77 -0.09 -11.51
N PHE A 288 -13.59 -0.82 -10.76
CA PHE A 288 -14.97 -1.13 -11.15
C PHE A 288 -15.96 -0.56 -10.14
N PRO A 289 -17.18 -0.24 -10.59
CA PRO A 289 -18.20 0.28 -9.71
C PRO A 289 -18.75 -0.80 -8.78
N PHE A 290 -18.94 -0.40 -7.52
CA PHE A 290 -19.68 -1.13 -6.50
C PHE A 290 -21.11 -1.43 -6.95
N LYS A 291 -21.55 -2.68 -6.73
CA LYS A 291 -22.89 -3.14 -7.09
C LYS A 291 -23.79 -3.34 -5.88
N ASN A 292 -23.34 -4.08 -4.86
CA ASN A 292 -24.14 -4.42 -3.67
C ASN A 292 -23.30 -4.51 -2.39
N ASN A 293 -22.25 -5.35 -2.42
CA ASN A 293 -21.39 -5.62 -1.28
C ASN A 293 -19.91 -5.43 -1.66
N PHE A 294 -19.09 -5.09 -0.68
CA PHE A 294 -17.64 -5.08 -0.82
C PHE A 294 -17.00 -5.63 0.45
N ILE A 295 -15.74 -5.99 0.34
CA ILE A 295 -14.92 -6.44 1.46
C ILE A 295 -13.85 -5.39 1.66
N LEU A 296 -13.77 -4.83 2.87
CA LEU A 296 -12.59 -4.09 3.31
C LEU A 296 -11.66 -5.04 4.05
N PHE A 297 -10.36 -4.91 3.80
CA PHE A 297 -9.35 -5.68 4.52
C PHE A 297 -8.09 -4.85 4.74
N SER A 298 -7.27 -5.30 5.69
CA SER A 298 -6.00 -4.69 6.06
C SER A 298 -4.95 -5.78 6.25
N ARG A 299 -3.72 -5.57 5.79
CA ARG A 299 -2.60 -6.48 6.07
C ARG A 299 -2.05 -6.23 7.46
N VAL A 300 -1.89 -7.30 8.23
CA VAL A 300 -1.20 -7.27 9.51
C VAL A 300 0.15 -7.95 9.36
N TYR A 301 1.21 -7.17 9.50
CA TYR A 301 2.57 -7.68 9.58
C TYR A 301 2.95 -7.90 11.04
N GLY A 302 2.44 -8.98 11.64
CA GLY A 302 2.54 -9.23 13.08
C GLY A 302 3.92 -9.66 13.57
N ILE A 303 4.83 -10.03 12.67
CA ILE A 303 6.21 -10.36 13.02
C ILE A 303 7.16 -9.42 12.28
N SER A 304 8.06 -8.78 13.02
CA SER A 304 9.11 -7.89 12.50
C SER A 304 10.45 -8.24 13.15
N LYS A 305 11.51 -8.23 12.34
CA LYS A 305 12.89 -8.39 12.80
C LYS A 305 13.80 -7.43 12.04
N ASP A 306 14.72 -6.84 12.78
CA ASP A 306 15.85 -6.13 12.20
C ASP A 306 16.92 -7.14 11.75
N ILE A 307 17.35 -7.03 10.50
CA ILE A 307 18.36 -7.90 9.90
C ILE A 307 19.47 -7.01 9.34
N GLU A 308 20.63 -7.08 9.96
CA GLU A 308 21.85 -6.42 9.48
C GLU A 308 22.54 -7.30 8.44
N VAL A 309 22.76 -6.75 7.24
CA VAL A 309 23.44 -7.41 6.13
C VAL A 309 24.69 -6.62 5.79
N LYS A 310 25.83 -7.31 5.77
CA LYS A 310 27.14 -6.71 5.48
C LYS A 310 27.37 -6.68 3.98
N MET A 311 28.08 -5.62 3.54
CA MET A 311 28.69 -5.53 2.22
C MET A 311 29.98 -6.35 2.16
#